data_AF-B8C7M6-F1
#
_entry.id   AF-B8C7M6-F1
#
_cell.length_a   1.000
_cell.length_b   1.000
_cell.length_c   1.000
_cell.angle_alpha   90.00
_cell.angle_beta   90.00
_cell.angle_gamma   90.00
#
_symmetry.space_group_name_H-M   'P 1'
#
loop_
_entity.id
_entity.type
_entity.pdbx_description
1 polymer ?
#
loop_
_entity_poly.entity_id
_entity_poly.type
_entity_poly.pdbx_seq_one_letter_code
_entity_poly.pdbx_strand_id
1 'polypeptide(L)' 'KDLYKILHLPRTATTHEIKQSYRKIALALHPDRHNGCEIKSNEFKQASEAYKILSDYSTRVEYDRW' A
#
# COMPACT_ATOMS: atom_id res chain seq x y z
N LYS A 1 -6.31 3.71 11.11
CA LYS A 1 -5.13 3.69 10.19
C LYS A 1 -5.65 3.91 8.78
N ASP A 2 -5.22 4.97 8.09
CA ASP A 2 -5.62 5.23 6.70
C ASP A 2 -4.74 4.45 5.72
N LEU A 3 -5.26 3.37 5.15
CA LEU A 3 -4.55 2.54 4.17
C LEU A 3 -4.26 3.31 2.88
N TYR A 4 -5.18 4.20 2.50
CA TYR A 4 -5.00 5.11 1.37
C TYR A 4 -3.81 6.06 1.56
N LYS A 5 -3.61 6.59 2.77
CA LYS A 5 -2.44 7.44 3.07
C LYS A 5 -1.13 6.67 3.00
N ILE A 6 -1.11 5.40 3.43
CA ILE A 6 0.07 4.52 3.33
C ILE A 6 0.46 4.32 1.86
N LEU A 7 -0.52 4.19 0.97
CA LEU A 7 -0.28 4.11 -0.48
C LEU A 7 -0.14 5.48 -1.14
N HIS A 8 -0.13 6.58 -0.39
CA HIS A 8 -0.10 7.95 -0.92
C HIS A 8 -1.20 8.23 -1.96
N LEU A 9 -2.38 7.66 -1.75
CA LEU A 9 -3.53 7.77 -2.65
C LEU A 9 -4.72 8.42 -1.93
N PRO A 10 -5.60 9.09 -2.69
CA PRO A 10 -6.90 9.51 -2.16
C PRO A 10 -7.84 8.31 -1.98
N ARG A 11 -8.86 8.44 -1.12
CA ARG A 11 -9.91 7.40 -0.95
C ARG A 11 -10.70 7.10 -2.24
N THR A 12 -10.73 8.08 -3.15
CA THR A 12 -11.33 7.97 -4.48
C THR A 12 -10.48 7.19 -5.47
N ALA A 13 -9.27 6.76 -5.09
CA ALA A 13 -8.37 6.05 -5.99
C ALA A 13 -8.99 4.74 -6.49
N THR A 14 -8.78 4.48 -7.77
CA THR A 14 -9.22 3.24 -8.42
C THR A 14 -8.32 2.06 -8.01
N THR A 15 -8.80 0.83 -8.14
CA THR A 15 -7.98 -0.38 -7.95
C THR A 15 -6.74 -0.40 -8.86
N HIS A 16 -6.81 0.25 -10.02
CA HIS A 16 -5.67 0.43 -10.92
C HIS A 16 -4.60 1.33 -10.29
N GLU A 17 -4.99 2.49 -9.76
CA GLU A 17 -4.08 3.41 -9.07
C GLU A 17 -3.47 2.79 -7.82
N ILE A 18 -4.27 2.03 -7.06
CA ILE A 18 -3.82 1.25 -5.89
C ILE A 18 -2.70 0.27 -6.29
N LYS A 19 -2.92 -0.51 -7.36
CA LYS A 19 -1.90 -1.42 -7.91
C LYS A 19 -0.65 -0.67 -8.36
N GLN A 20 -0.82 0.44 -9.07
CA GLN A 20 0.30 1.22 -9.60
C GLN A 20 1.14 1.86 -8.49
N SER A 21 0.50 2.43 -7.47
CA SER A 21 1.19 3.03 -6.32
C SER A 21 1.93 1.96 -5.52
N TYR A 22 1.28 0.83 -5.21
CA TYR A 22 1.94 -0.29 -4.54
C TYR A 22 3.20 -0.76 -5.28
N ARG A 23 3.16 -0.89 -6.61
CA ARG A 23 4.35 -1.24 -7.40
C ARG A 23 5.46 -0.19 -7.28
N LYS A 24 5.12 1.11 -7.33
CA LYS A 24 6.10 2.20 -7.16
C LYS A 24 6.75 2.14 -5.78
N ILE A 25 5.94 1.97 -4.73
CA ILE A 25 6.40 1.85 -3.35
C ILE A 25 7.27 0.60 -3.19
N ALA A 26 6.85 -0.55 -3.72
CA ALA A 26 7.62 -1.78 -3.68
C ALA A 26 9.00 -1.64 -4.32
N LEU A 27 9.09 -0.97 -5.46
CA LEU A 27 10.36 -0.70 -6.15
C LEU A 27 11.22 0.35 -5.43
N ALA A 28 10.57 1.31 -4.75
CA ALA A 28 11.22 2.37 -4.02
C ALA A 28 11.69 1.94 -2.62
N LEU A 29 11.04 0.94 -2.01
CA LEU A 29 11.35 0.43 -0.67
C LEU A 29 12.03 -0.95 -0.69
N HIS A 30 12.29 -1.51 -1.88
CA HIS A 30 12.85 -2.84 -2.01
C HIS A 30 14.15 -2.99 -1.20
N PRO A 31 14.29 -4.02 -0.35
CA PRO A 31 15.42 -4.16 0.57
C PRO A 31 16.78 -4.23 -0.14
N ASP A 32 16.79 -4.75 -1.37
CA ASP A 32 17.97 -4.82 -2.24
C ASP A 32 18.58 -3.44 -2.55
N ARG A 33 17.76 -2.39 -2.60
CA ARG A 33 18.20 -1.02 -2.91
C ARG A 33 18.55 -0.19 -1.68
N HIS A 34 18.25 -0.70 -0.48
CA HIS A 34 18.34 0.04 0.79
C HIS A 34 19.15 -0.68 1.86
N ASN A 35 19.97 -1.67 1.48
CA ASN A 35 20.88 -2.41 2.37
C ASN A 35 20.22 -2.85 3.69
N GLY A 36 18.97 -3.30 3.65
CA GLY A 36 18.25 -3.77 4.84
C GLY A 36 17.76 -2.67 5.79
N CYS A 37 17.58 -1.43 5.33
CA CYS A 37 17.02 -0.34 6.15
C CYS A 37 15.67 -0.75 6.77
N GLU A 38 15.64 -0.89 8.09
CA GLU A 38 14.48 -1.41 8.83
C GLU A 38 13.23 -0.51 8.68
N ILE A 39 13.44 0.80 8.57
CA ILE A 39 12.39 1.78 8.30
C ILE A 39 11.70 1.46 6.97
N LYS A 40 12.48 1.20 5.91
CA LYS A 40 11.96 0.86 4.57
C LYS A 40 11.25 -0.48 4.56
N SER A 41 11.74 -1.45 5.33
CA SER A 41 11.08 -2.75 5.53
C SER A 41 9.72 -2.58 6.21
N ASN A 42 9.62 -1.73 7.22
CA ASN A 42 8.36 -1.45 7.90
C ASN A 42 7.35 -0.72 7.00
N GLU A 43 7.81 0.32 6.28
CA GLU A 43 6.98 1.01 5.27
C GLU A 43 6.47 0.04 4.19
N PHE A 44 7.33 -0.89 3.72
CA PHE A 44 6.96 -1.90 2.74
C PHE A 44 5.89 -2.85 3.27
N LYS A 45 6.05 -3.35 4.50
CA LYS A 45 5.03 -4.17 5.17
C LYS A 45 3.69 -3.46 5.26
N GLN A 46 3.68 -2.19 5.66
CA GLN A 46 2.46 -1.38 5.74
C GLN A 46 1.81 -1.21 4.36
N ALA A 47 2.59 -0.89 3.32
CA ALA A 47 2.08 -0.76 1.95
C ALA A 47 1.50 -2.08 1.43
N SER A 48 2.12 -3.22 1.77
CA SER A 48 1.64 -4.53 1.37
C SER A 48 0.33 -4.92 2.06
N GLU A 49 0.17 -4.57 3.34
CA GLU A 49 -1.08 -4.76 4.09
C GLU A 49 -2.20 -3.87 3.54
N ALA A 50 -1.90 -2.60 3.28
CA ALA A 50 -2.82 -1.67 2.63
C ALA A 50 -3.28 -2.17 1.25
N TYR A 51 -2.34 -2.63 0.43
CA TYR A 51 -2.64 -3.22 -0.87
C TYR A 51 -3.54 -4.46 -0.75
N LYS A 52 -3.27 -5.35 0.22
CA LYS A 52 -4.07 -6.58 0.40
C LYS A 52 -5.54 -6.27 0.67
N ILE A 53 -5.82 -5.23 1.47
CA ILE A 53 -7.20 -4.83 1.80
C ILE A 53 -7.83 -3.99 0.69
N LEU A 54 -7.08 -3.06 0.08
CA LEU A 54 -7.64 -2.13 -0.91
C LEU A 54 -7.71 -2.70 -2.34
N SER A 55 -6.95 -3.76 -2.64
CA SER A 55 -6.92 -4.37 -3.98
C SER A 55 -8.12 -5.29 -4.25
N ASP A 56 -8.70 -5.87 -3.21
CA ASP A 56 -9.91 -6.69 -3.31
C ASP A 56 -11.15 -5.84 -2.99
N TYR A 57 -12.17 -5.97 -3.82
CA TYR A 57 -13.38 -5.15 -3.71
C TYR A 57 -14.13 -5.42 -2.40
N SER A 58 -14.25 -6.68 -1.99
CA SER A 58 -15.00 -7.05 -0.79
C SER A 58 -14.30 -6.53 0.46
N THR A 59 -12.99 -6.73 0.58
CA THR A 59 -12.23 -6.22 1.74
C THR A 59 -12.12 -4.70 1.74
N ARG A 60 -12.07 -4.07 0.57
CA ARG A 60 -12.10 -2.60 0.45
C ARG A 60 -13.43 -2.03 0.90
N VAL A 61 -14.55 -2.62 0.47
CA VAL A 61 -15.89 -2.19 0.88
C VAL A 61 -16.06 -2.37 2.39
N GLU A 62 -15.60 -3.49 2.94
CA GLU A 62 -15.59 -3.69 4.38
C GLU A 62 -14.74 -2.60 5.07
N TYR A 63 -13.52 -2.35 4.60
CA TYR A 63 -12.68 -1.29 5.16
C TYR A 63 -13.28 0.13 5.05
N ASP A 64 -13.95 0.48 3.95
CA ASP A 64 -14.61 1.79 3.79
C ASP A 64 -15.89 1.92 4.62
N ARG A 65 -16.47 0.82 5.09
CA ARG A 65 -17.72 0.80 5.88
C ARG A 65 -17.51 1.05 7.37
N TRP A 66 -16.30 0.82 7.87
CA TRP A 66 -15.91 0.97 9.28
C TRP A 66 -15.04 2.22 9.49
#